data_AF-A0A7R9WVS0-F1
#
_entry.id   AF-A0A7R9WVS0-F1
#
_cell.length_a   1.000
_cell.length_b   1.000
_cell.length_c   1.000
_cell.angle_alpha   90.00
_cell.angle_beta   90.00
_cell.angle_gamma   90.00
#
_symmetry.space_group_name_H-M   'P 1'
#
loop_
_entity.id
_entity.type
_entity.pdbx_description
1 polymer ?
#
loop_
_entity_poly.entity_id
_entity_poly.type
_entity_poly.pdbx_seq_one_letter_code
_entity_poly.pdbx_strand_id
1 'polypeptide(L)'
;TMQVFQPGAIVLQCGADSLTGDRLGCFNLTTKGHAACVKYVQSFNIPTLILGGGGYTIRNVARCWAFETATVLGKGPTISNEIPFNDYYEYYAPDFQLHLTPETMDNANSKDTLEHVRIELLKQLSQLQGAPSVQMQEVPPSFQRIEKEDGAMDDDGEDNDEAMETPTGRKKGRSAVGKRTKKQHASELYDQVD
;
A
#
# COMPACT_ATOMS: atom_id res chain seq x y z
N THR A 1 20.83 -8.22 12.30
CA THR A 1 19.64 -7.46 12.76
C THR A 1 18.80 -8.22 13.75
N MET A 2 18.10 -9.31 13.37
CA MET A 2 17.18 -10.02 14.28
C MET A 2 17.82 -10.47 15.61
N GLN A 3 19.06 -10.96 15.57
CA GLN A 3 19.80 -11.37 16.79
C GLN A 3 20.11 -10.20 17.73
N VAL A 4 20.32 -8.99 17.18
CA VAL A 4 20.71 -7.81 17.97
C VAL A 4 19.47 -7.04 18.40
N PHE A 5 18.57 -6.71 17.47
CA PHE A 5 17.37 -5.92 17.75
C PHE A 5 16.31 -6.72 18.51
N GLN A 6 16.22 -8.05 18.31
CA GLN A 6 15.28 -8.94 19.02
C GLN A 6 13.82 -8.41 19.06
N PRO A 7 13.18 -8.20 17.88
CA PRO A 7 11.83 -7.65 17.85
C PRO A 7 10.78 -8.64 18.40
N GLY A 8 9.77 -8.12 19.11
CA GLY A 8 8.59 -8.90 19.50
C GLY A 8 7.57 -9.07 18.38
N ALA A 9 7.60 -8.19 17.37
CA ALA A 9 6.78 -8.26 16.16
C ALA A 9 7.52 -7.61 14.98
N ILE A 10 7.19 -8.01 13.76
CA ILE A 10 7.75 -7.48 12.51
C ILE A 10 6.64 -6.82 11.71
N VAL A 11 6.93 -5.65 11.14
CA VAL A 11 6.10 -5.05 10.09
C VAL A 11 6.92 -5.07 8.80
N LEU A 12 6.46 -5.82 7.81
CA LEU A 12 7.13 -5.97 6.53
C LEU A 12 6.32 -5.25 5.44
N GLN A 13 6.90 -4.19 4.89
CA GLN A 13 6.34 -3.47 3.76
C GLN A 13 6.83 -4.12 2.46
N CYS A 14 5.91 -4.67 1.67
CA CYS A 14 6.17 -5.41 0.43
C CYS A 14 5.87 -4.54 -0.80
N GLY A 15 6.60 -3.42 -0.94
CA GLY A 15 6.53 -2.57 -2.14
C GLY A 15 6.92 -3.34 -3.39
N ALA A 16 6.04 -3.35 -4.38
CA ALA A 16 6.20 -4.06 -5.66
C ALA A 16 6.85 -3.20 -6.75
N ASP A 17 7.24 -1.96 -6.45
CA ASP A 17 7.99 -1.07 -7.35
C ASP A 17 9.46 -1.49 -7.54
N SER A 18 9.97 -2.39 -6.70
CA SER A 18 11.29 -3.02 -6.90
C SER A 18 11.31 -4.14 -7.95
N LEU A 19 10.15 -4.50 -8.52
CA LEU A 19 10.04 -5.51 -9.55
C LEU A 19 10.57 -5.01 -10.90
N THR A 20 11.03 -5.95 -11.71
CA THR A 20 11.37 -5.73 -13.12
C THR A 20 10.16 -5.19 -13.90
N GLY A 21 10.41 -4.23 -14.80
CA GLY A 21 9.39 -3.59 -15.61
C GLY A 21 8.38 -2.74 -14.83
N ASP A 22 8.72 -2.27 -13.63
CA ASP A 22 7.93 -1.23 -12.95
C ASP A 22 8.03 0.11 -13.70
N ARG A 23 6.99 0.96 -13.60
CA ARG A 23 6.98 2.26 -14.29
C ARG A 23 7.86 3.32 -13.65
N LEU A 24 8.08 3.25 -12.34
CA LEU A 24 8.89 4.23 -11.59
C LEU A 24 10.15 3.60 -11.02
N GLY A 25 10.08 2.34 -10.60
CA GLY A 25 11.24 1.60 -10.13
C GLY A 25 12.21 1.23 -11.24
N CYS A 26 13.50 1.15 -10.89
CA CYS A 26 14.59 0.80 -11.81
C CYS A 26 15.32 -0.49 -11.41
N PHE A 27 14.70 -1.30 -10.55
CA PHE A 27 15.25 -2.60 -10.15
C PHE A 27 14.81 -3.70 -11.12
N ASN A 28 15.48 -4.86 -11.01
CA ASN A 28 15.27 -5.99 -11.90
C ASN A 28 14.88 -7.28 -11.13
N LEU A 29 14.06 -7.15 -10.08
CA LEU A 29 13.61 -8.31 -9.29
C LEU A 29 12.43 -9.04 -9.94
N THR A 30 12.38 -10.35 -9.77
CA THR A 30 11.23 -11.17 -10.17
C THR A 30 10.28 -11.36 -8.99
N THR A 31 9.05 -11.84 -9.26
CA THR A 31 8.10 -12.21 -8.20
C THR A 31 8.68 -13.28 -7.26
N LYS A 32 9.51 -14.20 -7.76
CA LYS A 32 10.20 -15.20 -6.94
C LYS A 32 11.29 -14.59 -6.07
N GLY A 33 12.09 -13.69 -6.62
CA GLY A 33 13.16 -13.01 -5.88
C GLY A 33 12.60 -12.14 -4.77
N HIS A 34 11.51 -11.42 -5.05
CA HIS A 34 10.81 -10.58 -4.09
C HIS A 34 10.18 -11.42 -2.95
N ALA A 35 9.42 -12.47 -3.29
CA ALA A 35 8.83 -13.38 -2.29
C ALA A 35 9.87 -14.17 -1.47
N ALA A 36 11.13 -14.29 -1.94
CA ALA A 36 12.20 -14.88 -1.14
C ALA A 36 12.50 -14.05 0.12
N CYS A 37 12.35 -12.73 0.07
CA CYS A 37 12.46 -11.85 1.22
C CYS A 37 11.34 -12.12 2.24
N VAL A 38 10.10 -12.27 1.76
CA VAL A 38 8.96 -12.64 2.62
C VAL A 38 9.21 -13.98 3.31
N LYS A 39 9.63 -14.99 2.55
CA LYS A 39 9.96 -16.32 3.10
C LYS A 39 11.09 -16.25 4.13
N TYR A 40 12.12 -15.44 3.89
CA TYR A 40 13.21 -15.23 4.84
C TYR A 40 12.70 -14.63 6.15
N VAL A 41 11.86 -13.59 6.08
CA VAL A 41 11.27 -12.96 7.26
C VAL A 41 10.37 -13.94 8.02
N GLN A 42 9.53 -14.70 7.32
CA GLN A 42 8.68 -15.70 7.96
C GLN A 42 9.46 -16.80 8.69
N SER A 43 10.66 -17.14 8.22
CA SER A 43 11.49 -18.19 8.84
C SER A 43 11.92 -17.87 10.27
N PHE A 44 11.84 -16.61 10.69
CA PHE A 44 12.12 -16.22 12.08
C PHE A 44 11.01 -16.61 13.05
N ASN A 45 9.82 -16.95 12.57
CA ASN A 45 8.66 -17.33 13.39
C ASN A 45 8.28 -16.27 14.44
N ILE A 46 8.40 -14.98 14.07
CA ILE A 46 7.97 -13.83 14.88
C ILE A 46 6.65 -13.30 14.31
N PRO A 47 5.68 -12.87 15.14
CA PRO A 47 4.45 -12.25 14.65
C PRO A 47 4.74 -11.17 13.61
N THR A 48 4.26 -11.36 12.38
CA THR A 48 4.61 -10.51 11.23
C THR A 48 3.35 -9.96 10.58
N LEU A 49 3.26 -8.64 10.50
CA LEU A 49 2.28 -7.91 9.69
C LEU A 49 2.89 -7.59 8.33
N ILE A 50 2.27 -8.06 7.25
CA ILE A 50 2.72 -7.81 5.88
C ILE A 50 1.79 -6.77 5.24
N LEU A 51 2.37 -5.71 4.70
CA LEU A 51 1.67 -4.60 4.06
C LEU A 51 2.08 -4.51 2.59
N GLY A 52 1.22 -3.92 1.76
CA GLY A 52 1.58 -3.53 0.40
C GLY A 52 2.43 -2.25 0.37
N GLY A 53 2.24 -1.43 -0.66
CA GLY A 53 2.79 -0.07 -0.79
C GLY A 53 3.00 0.30 -2.25
N GLY A 54 4.17 0.82 -2.61
CA GLY A 54 4.50 1.22 -3.98
C GLY A 54 4.38 0.07 -5.00
N GLY A 55 4.16 0.40 -6.26
CA GLY A 55 3.97 -0.54 -7.35
C GLY A 55 3.14 0.08 -8.46
N TYR A 56 3.78 0.42 -9.58
CA TYR A 56 3.21 1.32 -10.58
C TYR A 56 2.93 0.63 -11.92
N THR A 57 3.44 -0.59 -12.10
CA THR A 57 2.91 -1.56 -13.07
C THR A 57 1.88 -2.47 -12.40
N ILE A 58 0.62 -2.03 -12.32
CA ILE A 58 -0.47 -2.67 -11.53
C ILE A 58 -0.63 -4.19 -11.76
N ARG A 59 -0.39 -4.66 -12.98
CA ARG A 59 -0.48 -6.09 -13.33
C ARG A 59 0.61 -6.92 -12.64
N ASN A 60 1.79 -6.34 -12.49
CA ASN A 60 2.92 -6.96 -11.81
C ASN A 60 2.72 -6.91 -10.28
N VAL A 61 2.10 -5.84 -9.78
CA VAL A 61 1.70 -5.73 -8.37
C VAL A 61 0.75 -6.87 -7.99
N ALA A 62 -0.31 -7.08 -8.79
CA ALA A 62 -1.28 -8.16 -8.56
C ALA A 62 -0.60 -9.55 -8.56
N ARG A 63 0.27 -9.81 -9.54
CA ARG A 63 1.08 -11.04 -9.60
C ARG A 63 1.95 -11.23 -8.36
N CYS A 64 2.64 -10.18 -7.94
CA CYS A 64 3.57 -10.23 -6.82
C CYS A 64 2.86 -10.54 -5.52
N TRP A 65 1.84 -9.76 -5.16
CA TRP A 65 1.14 -9.93 -3.89
C TRP A 65 0.33 -11.23 -3.85
N ALA A 66 -0.20 -11.69 -4.99
CA ALA A 66 -0.80 -13.03 -5.07
C ALA A 66 0.21 -14.13 -4.77
N PHE A 67 1.43 -14.03 -5.34
CA PHE A 67 2.49 -15.02 -5.10
C PHE A 67 3.09 -14.93 -3.69
N GLU A 68 3.26 -13.73 -3.14
CA GLU A 68 3.68 -13.53 -1.75
C GLU A 68 2.64 -14.10 -0.78
N THR A 69 1.34 -13.89 -1.03
CA THR A 69 0.26 -14.48 -0.22
C THR A 69 0.32 -16.01 -0.27
N ALA A 70 0.53 -16.60 -1.46
CA ALA A 70 0.73 -18.04 -1.58
C ALA A 70 1.98 -18.52 -0.81
N THR A 71 3.07 -17.75 -0.85
CA THR A 71 4.30 -18.04 -0.10
C THR A 71 4.04 -18.02 1.40
N VAL A 72 3.29 -17.01 1.88
CA VAL A 72 2.91 -16.86 3.28
C VAL A 72 2.12 -18.06 3.81
N LEU A 73 1.24 -18.61 2.96
CA LEU A 73 0.44 -19.79 3.25
C LEU A 73 1.20 -21.12 3.05
N GLY A 74 2.51 -21.08 2.75
CA GLY A 74 3.31 -22.28 2.48
C GLY A 74 2.99 -22.96 1.13
N LYS A 75 2.24 -22.30 0.25
CA LYS A 75 1.79 -22.81 -1.07
C LYS A 75 2.59 -22.25 -2.26
N GLY A 76 3.60 -21.42 -2.01
CA GLY A 76 4.45 -20.85 -3.07
C GLY A 76 5.02 -21.89 -4.06
N PRO A 77 5.50 -23.07 -3.63
CA PRO A 77 5.99 -24.10 -4.55
C PRO A 77 4.91 -24.82 -5.38
N THR A 78 3.64 -24.73 -4.98
CA THR A 78 2.53 -25.52 -5.57
C THR A 78 1.57 -24.69 -6.41
N ILE A 79 1.64 -23.37 -6.34
CA ILE A 79 0.80 -22.49 -7.16
C ILE A 79 1.20 -22.57 -8.63
N SER A 80 0.21 -22.64 -9.52
CA SER A 80 0.44 -22.65 -10.97
C SER A 80 1.07 -21.35 -11.43
N ASN A 81 1.91 -21.43 -12.47
CA ASN A 81 2.37 -20.23 -13.16
C ASN A 81 1.29 -19.67 -14.10
N GLU A 82 0.30 -20.47 -14.51
CA GLU A 82 -0.82 -20.00 -15.32
C GLU A 82 -1.80 -19.23 -14.44
N ILE A 83 -2.15 -18.01 -14.86
CA ILE A 83 -3.13 -17.19 -14.16
C ILE A 83 -4.51 -17.81 -14.37
N PRO A 84 -5.29 -18.05 -13.30
CA PRO A 84 -6.64 -18.56 -13.44
C PRO A 84 -7.56 -17.50 -14.06
N PHE A 85 -8.59 -17.94 -14.79
CA PHE A 85 -9.60 -17.03 -15.35
C PHE A 85 -10.27 -16.20 -14.24
N ASN A 86 -10.40 -14.90 -14.49
CA ASN A 86 -10.99 -13.92 -13.56
C ASN A 86 -11.45 -12.68 -14.35
N ASP A 87 -12.17 -11.76 -13.70
CA ASP A 87 -12.73 -10.56 -14.34
C ASP A 87 -11.69 -9.63 -14.99
N TYR A 88 -10.42 -9.76 -14.61
CA TYR A 88 -9.29 -8.98 -15.12
C TYR A 88 -8.32 -9.81 -15.95
N TYR A 89 -8.72 -11.00 -16.42
CA TYR A 89 -7.83 -11.96 -17.06
C TYR A 89 -7.08 -11.37 -18.27
N GLU A 90 -7.76 -10.58 -19.10
CA GLU A 90 -7.19 -9.95 -20.30
C GLU A 90 -6.05 -8.99 -19.97
N TYR A 91 -5.95 -8.47 -18.75
CA TYR A 91 -4.88 -7.56 -18.37
C TYR A 91 -3.54 -8.30 -18.44
N TYR A 92 -3.52 -9.60 -18.19
CA TYR A 92 -2.30 -10.40 -18.12
C TYR A 92 -1.80 -10.90 -19.48
N ALA A 93 -2.41 -10.48 -20.58
CA ALA A 93 -1.92 -10.74 -21.92
C ALA A 93 -0.48 -10.18 -22.14
N PRO A 94 0.33 -10.81 -23.01
CA PRO A 94 -0.04 -11.93 -23.89
C PRO A 94 0.21 -13.33 -23.30
N ASP A 95 0.93 -13.44 -22.18
CA ASP A 95 1.43 -14.73 -21.68
C ASP A 95 0.54 -15.39 -20.61
N PHE A 96 -0.29 -14.59 -19.93
CA PHE A 96 -1.14 -15.04 -18.83
C PHE A 96 -0.37 -15.77 -17.72
N GLN A 97 0.91 -15.41 -17.51
CA GLN A 97 1.77 -16.03 -16.51
C GLN A 97 1.88 -15.19 -15.23
N LEU A 98 2.04 -15.87 -14.10
CA LEU A 98 2.21 -15.29 -12.76
C LEU A 98 3.63 -14.75 -12.56
N HIS A 99 4.64 -15.48 -13.02
CA HIS A 99 6.03 -15.15 -12.78
C HIS A 99 6.60 -14.20 -13.84
N LEU A 100 7.23 -13.13 -13.35
CA LEU A 100 7.93 -12.16 -14.18
C LEU A 100 9.32 -12.68 -14.56
N THR A 101 9.71 -12.45 -15.80
CA THR A 101 11.07 -12.65 -16.29
C THR A 101 11.88 -11.37 -16.15
N PRO A 102 13.14 -11.41 -15.65
CA PRO A 102 14.00 -10.24 -15.63
C PRO A 102 14.22 -9.68 -17.03
N GLU A 103 14.32 -8.36 -17.13
CA GLU A 103 14.75 -7.68 -18.35
C GLU A 103 16.27 -7.78 -18.51
N THR A 104 16.76 -7.63 -19.74
CA THR A 104 18.19 -7.52 -20.04
C THR A 104 18.69 -6.13 -19.64
N MET A 105 18.84 -5.93 -18.33
CA MET A 105 19.36 -4.70 -17.72
C MET A 105 20.70 -4.98 -17.06
N ASP A 106 21.68 -4.11 -17.30
CA ASP A 106 22.98 -4.21 -16.65
C ASP A 106 22.86 -3.96 -15.15
N ASN A 107 23.38 -4.90 -14.36
CA ASN A 107 23.44 -4.75 -12.91
C ASN A 107 24.64 -3.89 -12.51
N ALA A 108 24.41 -2.60 -12.24
CA ALA A 108 25.43 -1.67 -11.78
C ALA A 108 25.90 -1.90 -10.32
N ASN A 109 25.32 -2.86 -9.60
CA ASN A 109 25.70 -3.18 -8.23
C ASN A 109 26.90 -4.12 -8.22
N SER A 110 28.11 -3.56 -8.10
CA SER A 110 29.34 -4.36 -7.98
C SER A 110 29.38 -5.11 -6.64
N LYS A 111 30.03 -6.29 -6.63
CA LYS A 111 30.19 -7.09 -5.41
C LYS A 111 30.94 -6.32 -4.32
N ASP A 112 31.98 -5.57 -4.71
CA ASP A 112 32.80 -4.82 -3.78
C ASP A 112 32.00 -3.70 -3.10
N THR A 113 31.19 -2.95 -3.86
CA THR A 113 30.32 -1.91 -3.31
C THR A 113 29.30 -2.49 -2.34
N LEU A 114 28.67 -3.62 -2.69
CA LEU A 114 27.68 -4.27 -1.82
C LEU A 114 28.32 -4.79 -0.53
N GLU A 115 29.53 -5.35 -0.60
CA GLU A 115 30.24 -5.82 0.59
C GLU A 115 30.68 -4.67 1.49
N HIS A 116 31.13 -3.56 0.91
CA HIS A 116 31.44 -2.35 1.68
C HIS A 116 30.23 -1.83 2.44
N VAL A 117 29.06 -1.72 1.79
CA VAL A 117 27.81 -1.30 2.45
C VAL A 117 27.42 -2.29 3.54
N ARG A 118 27.53 -3.60 3.27
CA ARG A 118 27.21 -4.66 4.25
C ARG A 118 28.06 -4.54 5.51
N ILE A 119 29.37 -4.35 5.38
CA ILE A 119 30.29 -4.22 6.52
C ILE A 119 29.93 -3.00 7.37
N GLU A 120 29.65 -1.86 6.74
CA GLU A 120 29.27 -0.63 7.45
C GLU A 120 27.95 -0.81 8.21
N LEU A 121 26.92 -1.41 7.57
CA LEU A 121 25.65 -1.71 8.23
C LEU A 121 25.83 -2.67 9.42
N LEU A 122 26.67 -3.71 9.29
CA LEU A 122 26.93 -4.63 10.39
C LEU A 122 27.63 -3.96 11.58
N LYS A 123 28.55 -3.03 11.31
CA LYS A 123 29.20 -2.22 12.34
C LYS A 123 28.19 -1.34 13.08
N GLN A 124 27.31 -0.65 12.35
CA GLN A 124 26.25 0.16 12.95
C GLN A 124 25.28 -0.69 13.79
N LEU A 125 24.85 -1.84 13.26
CA LEU A 125 23.98 -2.77 13.98
C LEU A 125 24.62 -3.29 15.26
N SER A 126 25.93 -3.53 15.28
CA SER A 126 26.64 -4.00 16.49
C SER A 126 26.67 -3.00 17.64
N GLN A 127 26.37 -1.72 17.36
CA GLN A 127 26.33 -0.65 18.38
C GLN A 127 24.96 -0.53 19.05
N LEU A 128 23.93 -1.23 18.55
CA LEU A 128 22.60 -1.22 19.14
C LEU A 128 22.54 -2.15 20.38
N GLN A 129 21.82 -1.70 21.41
CA GLN A 129 21.56 -2.47 22.63
C GLN A 129 20.12 -3.02 22.62
N GLY A 130 19.81 -4.02 21.78
CA GLY A 130 18.48 -4.62 21.77
C GLY A 130 17.40 -3.77 21.09
N ALA A 131 16.14 -4.10 21.36
CA ALA A 131 14.98 -3.26 21.10
C ALA A 131 14.74 -2.36 22.31
N PRO A 132 15.20 -1.09 22.30
CA PRO A 132 14.85 -0.14 23.36
C PRO A 132 13.33 -0.01 23.41
N SER A 133 12.74 -0.54 24.48
CA SER A 133 11.29 -0.58 24.64
C SER A 133 10.84 0.69 25.37
N VAL A 134 9.95 1.47 24.77
CA VAL A 134 9.20 2.51 25.47
C VAL A 134 7.91 1.85 25.97
N GLN A 135 7.60 1.98 27.26
CA GLN A 135 6.38 1.44 27.84
C GLN A 135 5.17 2.05 27.12
N MET A 136 4.25 1.21 26.63
CA MET A 136 2.98 1.70 26.09
C MET A 136 2.24 2.43 27.23
N GLN A 137 1.94 3.71 27.00
CA GLN A 137 1.17 4.51 27.93
C GLN A 137 -0.28 4.57 27.45
N GLU A 138 -1.22 4.37 28.37
CA GLU A 138 -2.64 4.55 28.09
C GLU A 138 -2.89 6.00 27.67
N VAL A 139 -3.59 6.21 26.56
CA VAL A 139 -3.90 7.54 26.06
C VAL A 139 -4.82 8.23 27.08
N PRO A 140 -4.49 9.44 27.57
CA PRO A 140 -5.35 10.15 28.51
C PRO A 140 -6.78 10.34 27.97
N PRO A 141 -7.81 10.35 28.85
CA PRO A 141 -9.22 10.40 28.46
C PRO A 141 -9.63 11.58 27.55
N SER A 142 -8.80 12.63 27.44
CA SER A 142 -9.07 13.80 26.59
C SER A 142 -9.09 13.51 25.09
N PHE A 143 -8.67 12.32 24.63
CA PHE A 143 -8.79 11.90 23.23
C PHE A 143 -10.02 11.02 22.95
N GLN A 144 -10.91 10.81 23.92
CA GLN A 144 -12.23 10.24 23.64
C GLN A 144 -12.98 11.23 22.75
N ARG A 145 -13.07 10.85 21.47
CA ARG A 145 -13.87 11.49 20.43
C ARG A 145 -15.20 11.88 21.04
N ILE A 146 -15.55 13.17 20.99
CA ILE A 146 -16.89 13.64 21.34
C ILE A 146 -17.86 12.88 20.44
N GLU A 147 -18.48 11.83 20.98
CA GLU A 147 -19.70 11.28 20.43
C GLU A 147 -20.73 12.40 20.65
N LYS A 148 -20.94 13.22 19.61
CA LYS A 148 -22.05 14.17 19.63
C LYS A 148 -23.32 13.31 19.66
N GLU A 149 -23.89 13.16 20.85
CA GLU A 149 -25.29 12.80 21.00
C GLU A 149 -26.10 13.95 20.38
N ASP A 150 -26.71 13.67 19.22
CA ASP A 150 -27.71 14.53 18.61
C ASP A 150 -28.95 14.57 19.53
N GLY A 151 -28.95 15.52 20.46
CA GLY A 151 -29.99 15.73 21.46
C GLY A 151 -30.38 17.20 21.56
N ALA A 152 -31.37 17.59 20.73
CA ALA A 152 -32.34 18.66 20.90
C ALA A 152 -31.93 19.93 21.69
N MET A 153 -31.77 21.05 20.98
CA MET A 153 -32.17 22.36 21.51
C MET A 153 -33.13 23.01 20.51
N ASP A 154 -34.41 23.00 20.88
CA ASP A 154 -35.46 23.80 20.27
C ASP A 154 -35.27 25.29 20.63
N ASP A 155 -35.51 26.11 19.60
CA ASP A 155 -36.23 27.40 19.58
C ASP A 155 -35.77 28.57 20.46
N ASP A 156 -35.35 29.67 19.82
CA ASP A 156 -36.15 30.90 19.79
C ASP A 156 -35.43 32.06 19.07
N GLY A 157 -36.08 32.60 18.02
CA GLY A 157 -36.18 34.04 17.75
C GLY A 157 -35.10 34.74 16.90
N GLU A 158 -35.41 35.01 15.63
CA GLU A 158 -35.96 36.31 15.18
C GLU A 158 -35.68 36.53 13.66
N ASP A 159 -36.78 36.64 12.91
CA ASP A 159 -36.82 37.11 11.53
C ASP A 159 -36.25 38.53 11.42
N ASN A 160 -35.35 38.75 10.45
CA ASN A 160 -35.22 40.06 9.80
C ASN A 160 -34.81 39.88 8.34
N ASP A 161 -35.83 39.90 7.48
CA ASP A 161 -35.71 40.20 6.06
C ASP A 161 -35.22 41.64 5.88
N GLU A 162 -33.96 41.83 5.49
CA GLU A 162 -33.55 43.03 4.78
C GLU A 162 -32.80 42.67 3.49
N ALA A 163 -33.53 42.85 2.39
CA ALA A 163 -33.00 42.84 1.04
C ALA A 163 -32.00 43.99 0.84
N MET A 164 -30.78 43.66 0.40
CA MET A 164 -29.86 44.65 -0.18
C MET A 164 -29.58 44.28 -1.63
N GLU A 165 -30.34 44.90 -2.54
CA GLU A 165 -29.99 44.97 -3.96
C GLU A 165 -28.71 45.78 -4.12
N THR A 166 -27.75 45.27 -4.91
CA THR A 166 -26.85 46.14 -5.67
C THR A 166 -26.79 45.71 -7.14
N PRO A 167 -26.82 46.67 -8.09
CA PRO A 167 -26.95 46.41 -9.51
C PRO A 167 -25.57 46.35 -10.18
N THR A 168 -25.37 45.41 -11.10
CA THR A 168 -24.77 45.64 -12.43
C THR A 168 -24.59 44.30 -13.15
N GLY A 169 -25.23 44.17 -14.31
CA GLY A 169 -25.33 42.91 -15.02
C GLY A 169 -24.21 42.64 -16.02
N ARG A 170 -24.01 41.35 -16.33
CA ARG A 170 -23.93 40.86 -17.71
C ARG A 170 -24.32 39.38 -17.79
N LYS A 171 -25.16 39.07 -18.79
CA LYS A 171 -25.88 37.81 -19.00
C LYS A 171 -25.05 36.71 -19.70
N LYS A 172 -25.34 35.47 -19.28
CA LYS A 172 -25.52 34.21 -20.04
C LYS A 172 -24.32 33.56 -20.77
N GLY A 173 -24.05 32.31 -20.34
CA GLY A 173 -23.53 31.22 -21.16
C GLY A 173 -23.90 29.87 -20.53
N ARG A 174 -25.05 29.30 -20.91
CA ARG A 174 -25.44 27.91 -20.59
C ARG A 174 -24.64 26.96 -21.50
N SER A 175 -23.97 25.97 -20.92
CA SER A 175 -23.65 24.72 -21.63
C SER A 175 -23.97 23.54 -20.72
N ALA A 176 -24.93 22.74 -21.16
CA ALA A 176 -25.36 21.51 -20.53
C ALA A 176 -24.26 20.44 -20.67
N VAL A 177 -23.74 19.93 -19.56
CA VAL A 177 -22.91 18.72 -19.54
C VAL A 177 -23.83 17.56 -19.18
N GLY A 178 -23.99 16.64 -20.13
CA GLY A 178 -24.80 15.42 -19.96
C GLY A 178 -24.30 14.55 -18.81
N LYS A 179 -25.23 14.09 -17.98
CA LYS A 179 -24.98 13.09 -16.93
C LYS A 179 -24.52 11.77 -17.56
N ARG A 180 -23.23 11.45 -17.46
CA ARG A 180 -22.74 10.06 -17.52
C ARG A 180 -22.98 9.43 -16.15
N THR A 181 -24.02 8.63 -16.01
CA THR A 181 -24.26 7.82 -14.81
C THR A 181 -23.23 6.69 -14.74
N LYS A 182 -22.27 6.82 -13.83
CA LYS A 182 -21.31 5.76 -13.47
C LYS A 182 -22.11 4.71 -12.67
N LYS A 183 -22.24 3.48 -13.18
CA LYS A 183 -22.81 2.36 -12.40
C LYS A 183 -21.80 2.00 -11.33
N GLN A 184 -22.13 2.31 -10.06
CA GLN A 184 -21.32 1.91 -8.90
C GLN A 184 -21.48 0.40 -8.67
N HIS A 185 -20.36 -0.29 -8.50
CA HIS A 185 -20.31 -1.71 -8.13
C HIS A 185 -20.34 -1.82 -6.59
N ALA A 186 -21.02 -2.84 -6.05
CA ALA A 186 -21.28 -2.98 -4.61
C ALA A 186 -20.01 -3.13 -3.73
N SER A 187 -18.84 -3.24 -4.34
CA SER A 187 -17.54 -3.31 -3.65
C SER A 187 -16.76 -1.99 -3.64
N GLU A 188 -17.26 -0.93 -4.28
CA GLU A 188 -16.62 0.38 -4.26
C GLU A 188 -17.06 1.17 -3.02
N LEU A 189 -16.22 1.17 -1.98
CA LEU A 189 -16.40 1.99 -0.79
C LEU A 189 -15.79 3.38 -1.05
N TYR A 190 -16.58 4.28 -1.63
CA TYR A 190 -16.27 5.71 -1.57
C TYR A 190 -17.14 6.31 -0.48
N ASP A 191 -16.51 6.97 0.49
CA ASP A 191 -17.22 7.80 1.46
C ASP A 191 -18.05 8.83 0.69
N GLN A 192 -19.36 8.78 0.89
CA GLN A 192 -20.27 9.77 0.33
C GLN A 192 -20.00 11.08 1.07
N VAL A 193 -19.48 12.06 0.35
CA VAL A 193 -19.42 13.44 0.83
C VAL A 193 -20.76 14.05 0.45
N ASP A 194 -21.53 14.45 1.47
CA ASP A 194 -22.89 15.01 1.35
C ASP A 194 -23.01 16.18 0.35
#